data_AF-A0A2T0H0D4-F1
#
_entry.id   AF-A0A2T0H0D4-F1
#
_cell.length_a   1.000
_cell.length_b   1.000
_cell.length_c   1.000
_cell.angle_alpha   90.00
_cell.angle_beta   90.00
_cell.angle_gamma   90.00
#
_symmetry.space_group_name_H-M   'P 1'
#
loop_
_entity.id
_entity.type
_entity.pdbx_description
1 polymer ?
#
loop_
_entity_poly.entity_id
_entity_poly.type
_entity_poly.pdbx_seq_one_letter_code
_entity_poly.pdbx_strand_id
1 'polypeptide(L)'
;MDWEVEIVECGDIVQDEDDTIPRVEAERRWNHYVELADSVTGDEGPEGVAAIVSSLRVQYDYGAYQSAYGALERFPPADLGKGIILAANELTRIPHDQSGDVILTLVRSPAGAAEAFNEVIKSFPGDVRNRIRDIVDFHESDEWLVEDEDKGIIKVPRE
;
A
#
# COMPACT_ATOMS: atom_id res chain seq x y z
N MET A 1 21.75 6.65 -0.42
CA MET A 1 20.85 5.63 0.15
C MET A 1 19.85 5.29 -0.93
N ASP A 2 19.35 4.07 -0.94
CA ASP A 2 18.24 3.71 -1.82
C ASP A 2 16.95 4.23 -1.18
N TRP A 3 16.22 5.11 -1.87
CA TRP A 3 15.06 5.78 -1.29
C TRP A 3 13.96 4.77 -0.92
N GLU A 4 13.87 3.65 -1.65
CA GLU A 4 12.92 2.56 -1.40
C GLU A 4 13.15 1.91 -0.03
N VAL A 5 14.41 1.75 0.37
CA VAL A 5 14.76 1.24 1.70
C VAL A 5 14.45 2.30 2.76
N GLU A 6 14.81 3.55 2.47
CA GLU A 6 14.68 4.66 3.40
C GLU A 6 13.21 4.97 3.75
N ILE A 7 12.31 4.96 2.76
CA ILE A 7 10.88 5.22 3.00
C ILE A 7 10.24 4.10 3.85
N VAL A 8 10.64 2.84 3.66
CA VAL A 8 10.16 1.71 4.46
C VAL A 8 10.64 1.82 5.91
N GLU A 9 11.89 2.22 6.13
CA GLU A 9 12.41 2.49 7.47
C GLU A 9 11.69 3.67 8.14
N CYS A 10 11.37 4.72 7.38
CA CYS A 10 10.63 5.88 7.87
C CYS A 10 9.14 5.61 8.12
N GLY A 11 8.60 4.50 7.61
CA GLY A 11 7.21 4.10 7.81
C GLY A 11 6.83 3.78 9.25
N ASP A 12 7.81 3.62 10.15
CA ASP A 12 7.60 3.54 11.60
C ASP A 12 7.45 4.95 12.21
N ILE A 13 6.36 5.62 11.83
CA ILE A 13 6.10 7.02 12.17
C ILE A 13 5.73 7.13 13.65
N VAL A 14 6.39 8.05 14.36
CA VAL A 14 6.16 8.29 15.78
C VAL A 14 4.71 8.72 16.00
N GLN A 15 3.99 7.96 16.82
CA GLN A 15 2.58 8.21 17.11
C GLN A 15 2.43 9.26 18.22
N ASP A 16 1.32 10.00 18.23
CA ASP A 16 1.06 11.07 19.21
C ASP A 16 1.11 10.59 20.68
N GLU A 17 0.86 9.31 20.93
CA GLU A 17 0.90 8.69 22.26
C GLU A 17 2.33 8.33 22.72
N ASP A 18 3.33 8.37 21.84
CA ASP A 18 4.73 8.09 22.18
C ASP A 18 5.43 9.33 22.76
N ASP A 19 5.51 9.38 24.09
CA ASP A 19 6.20 10.43 24.83
C ASP A 19 7.71 10.19 25.01
N THR A 20 8.24 9.07 24.50
CA THR A 20 9.66 8.71 24.62
C THR A 20 10.53 9.42 23.59
N ILE A 21 9.93 9.86 22.48
CA ILE A 21 10.61 10.61 21.42
C ILE A 21 10.29 12.11 21.56
N PRO A 22 11.30 12.99 21.61
CA PRO A 22 11.06 14.43 21.63
C PRO A 22 10.24 14.87 20.41
N ARG A 23 9.24 15.72 20.64
CA ARG A 23 8.34 16.23 19.58
C ARG A 23 9.06 16.75 18.33
N VAL A 24 10.18 17.47 18.49
CA VAL A 24 10.97 17.99 17.36
C VAL A 24 11.54 16.86 16.49
N GLU A 25 11.95 15.75 17.10
CA GLU A 25 12.44 14.58 16.38
C GLU A 25 11.29 13.81 15.71
N ALA A 26 10.13 13.70 16.38
CA ALA A 26 8.92 13.14 15.78
C ALA A 26 8.49 13.92 14.53
N GLU A 27 8.39 15.25 14.63
CA GLU A 27 8.08 16.15 13.51
C GLU A 27 9.13 16.04 12.39
N ARG A 28 10.42 15.92 12.73
CA ARG A 28 11.49 15.74 11.73
C ARG A 28 11.32 14.43 10.95
N ARG A 29 11.03 13.32 11.63
CA ARG A 29 10.83 12.01 10.98
C ARG A 29 9.58 12.00 10.10
N TRP A 30 8.49 12.58 10.59
CA TRP A 30 7.25 12.73 9.84
C TRP A 30 7.48 13.54 8.56
N ASN A 31 8.12 14.71 8.67
CA ASN A 31 8.42 15.56 7.50
C ASN A 31 9.30 14.83 6.48
N HIS A 32 10.29 14.07 6.96
CA HIS A 32 11.18 13.31 6.08
C HIS A 32 10.45 12.20 5.32
N TYR A 33 9.54 11.48 5.99
CA TYR A 33 8.67 10.50 5.32
C TYR A 33 7.83 11.16 4.21
N VAL A 34 7.21 12.31 4.52
CA VAL A 34 6.42 13.07 3.55
C VAL A 34 7.26 13.54 2.37
N GLU A 35 8.45 14.10 2.63
CA GLU A 35 9.37 14.53 1.58
C GLU A 35 9.77 13.38 0.65
N LEU A 36 10.03 12.18 1.20
CA LEU A 36 10.33 10.99 0.41
C LEU A 36 9.13 10.59 -0.46
N ALA A 37 7.94 10.45 0.13
CA ALA A 37 6.73 10.10 -0.61
C ALA A 37 6.39 11.13 -1.70
N ASP A 38 6.51 12.42 -1.40
CA ASP A 38 6.24 13.50 -2.35
C ASP A 38 7.29 13.60 -3.46
N SER A 39 8.51 13.09 -3.24
CA SER A 39 9.56 13.06 -4.26
C SER A 39 9.34 12.01 -5.37
N VAL A 40 8.47 11.02 -5.11
CA VAL A 40 8.15 9.95 -6.07
C VAL A 40 7.44 10.51 -7.30
N THR A 41 7.96 10.17 -8.48
CA THR A 41 7.44 10.68 -9.76
C THR A 41 6.51 9.69 -10.47
N GLY A 42 6.54 8.41 -10.09
CA GLY A 42 5.77 7.33 -10.71
C GLY A 42 6.57 6.54 -11.77
N ASP A 43 7.82 6.91 -12.04
CA ASP A 43 8.70 6.25 -13.03
C ASP A 43 9.64 5.20 -12.40
N GLU A 44 9.53 4.98 -11.08
CA GLU A 44 10.36 4.07 -10.30
C GLU A 44 9.99 2.59 -10.51
N GLY A 45 8.85 2.34 -11.17
CA GLY A 45 8.38 1.01 -11.50
C GLY A 45 7.70 0.27 -10.33
N PRO A 46 7.43 -1.03 -10.50
CA PRO A 46 6.72 -1.85 -9.50
C PRO A 46 7.42 -1.92 -8.14
N GLU A 47 8.74 -1.86 -8.10
CA GLU A 47 9.55 -1.88 -6.88
C GLU A 47 9.29 -0.64 -6.01
N GLY A 48 9.20 0.54 -6.63
CA GLY A 48 8.85 1.79 -5.93
C GLY A 48 7.45 1.74 -5.30
N VAL A 49 6.47 1.19 -6.02
CA VAL A 49 5.12 0.94 -5.47
C VAL A 49 5.19 0.00 -4.27
N ALA A 50 5.96 -1.09 -4.37
CA ALA A 50 6.10 -2.06 -3.29
C ALA A 50 6.73 -1.44 -2.04
N ALA A 51 7.71 -0.55 -2.20
CA ALA A 51 8.33 0.19 -1.12
C ALA A 51 7.32 1.11 -0.41
N ILE A 52 6.51 1.86 -1.16
CA ILE A 52 5.49 2.74 -0.60
C ILE A 52 4.47 1.93 0.22
N VAL A 53 3.91 0.84 -0.34
CA VAL A 53 2.96 -0.03 0.37
C VAL A 53 3.58 -0.60 1.65
N SER A 54 4.83 -1.04 1.58
CA SER A 54 5.56 -1.60 2.72
C SER A 54 5.86 -0.57 3.82
N SER A 55 5.74 0.72 3.52
CA SER A 55 5.96 1.82 4.48
C SER A 55 4.72 2.19 5.32
N LEU A 56 3.54 1.65 4.98
CA LEU A 56 2.26 1.98 5.64
C LEU A 56 2.05 1.22 6.97
N ARG A 57 3.02 1.30 7.89
CA ARG A 57 3.14 0.40 9.04
C ARG A 57 2.34 0.80 10.28
N VAL A 58 1.94 2.06 10.42
CA VAL A 58 1.26 2.58 11.62
C VAL A 58 -0.25 2.73 11.41
N GLN A 59 -1.01 2.64 12.49
CA GLN A 59 -2.47 2.67 12.41
C GLN A 59 -2.99 4.10 12.16
N TYR A 60 -2.41 5.10 12.83
CA TYR A 60 -2.94 6.45 12.86
C TYR A 60 -1.88 7.47 12.41
N ASP A 61 -1.84 7.75 11.11
CA ASP A 61 -1.15 8.94 10.59
C ASP A 61 -1.71 9.36 9.21
N TYR A 62 -2.94 9.88 9.24
CA TYR A 62 -3.66 10.27 8.02
C TYR A 62 -2.91 11.33 7.19
N GLY A 63 -2.08 12.17 7.83
CA GLY A 63 -1.35 13.23 7.14
C GLY A 63 -0.17 12.68 6.32
N ALA A 64 0.65 11.81 6.91
CA ALA A 64 1.78 11.21 6.20
C ALA A 64 1.31 10.30 5.07
N TYR A 65 0.29 9.49 5.32
CA TYR A 65 -0.17 8.51 4.34
C TYR A 65 -0.94 9.12 3.17
N GLN A 66 -1.50 10.32 3.30
CA GLN A 66 -2.00 11.07 2.14
C GLN A 66 -0.90 11.31 1.09
N SER A 67 0.34 11.60 1.50
CA SER A 67 1.46 11.71 0.56
C SER A 67 1.83 10.37 -0.06
N ALA A 68 1.80 9.28 0.71
CA ALA A 68 2.04 7.94 0.19
C ALA A 68 0.96 7.50 -0.83
N TYR A 69 -0.31 7.74 -0.54
CA TYR A 69 -1.41 7.47 -1.47
C TYR A 69 -1.32 8.35 -2.72
N GLY A 70 -1.03 9.63 -2.54
CA GLY A 70 -0.78 10.54 -3.66
C GLY A 70 0.42 10.12 -4.53
N ALA A 71 1.42 9.46 -3.95
CA ALA A 71 2.52 8.86 -4.70
C ALA A 71 2.08 7.61 -5.49
N LEU A 72 1.30 6.71 -4.88
CA LEU A 72 0.76 5.53 -5.56
C LEU A 72 -0.07 5.89 -6.80
N GLU A 73 -0.85 6.96 -6.73
CA GLU A 73 -1.68 7.44 -7.85
C GLU A 73 -0.87 7.94 -9.06
N ARG A 74 0.43 8.21 -8.91
CA ARG A 74 1.30 8.68 -10.00
C ARG A 74 1.83 7.55 -10.87
N PHE A 75 1.84 6.31 -10.37
CA PHE A 75 2.41 5.19 -11.10
C PHE A 75 1.53 4.79 -12.30
N PRO A 76 2.14 4.34 -13.41
CA PRO A 76 1.41 3.68 -14.48
C PRO A 76 0.54 2.53 -13.94
N PRO A 77 -0.71 2.35 -14.42
CA PRO A 77 -1.62 1.35 -13.88
C PRO A 77 -1.01 -0.05 -13.78
N ALA A 78 -0.28 -0.48 -14.81
CA ALA A 78 0.35 -1.80 -14.82
C ALA A 78 1.43 -1.96 -13.73
N ASP A 79 2.17 -0.90 -13.40
CA ASP A 79 3.22 -0.95 -12.38
C ASP A 79 2.61 -0.84 -10.98
N LEU A 80 1.55 -0.05 -10.81
CA LEU A 80 0.73 -0.04 -9.59
C LEU A 80 0.23 -1.45 -9.24
N GLY A 81 -0.41 -2.13 -10.21
CA GLY A 81 -0.94 -3.48 -10.01
C GLY A 81 0.13 -4.51 -9.67
N LYS A 82 1.27 -4.48 -10.37
CA LYS A 82 2.41 -5.38 -10.09
C LYS A 82 3.07 -5.08 -8.75
N GLY A 83 3.26 -3.81 -8.41
CA GLY A 83 3.96 -3.42 -7.20
C GLY A 83 3.19 -3.75 -5.93
N ILE A 84 1.88 -3.54 -5.93
CA ILE A 84 1.02 -3.91 -4.79
C ILE A 84 1.14 -5.41 -4.49
N ILE A 85 1.16 -6.27 -5.50
CA ILE A 85 1.33 -7.71 -5.29
C ILE A 85 2.77 -8.11 -4.97
N LEU A 86 3.79 -7.37 -5.44
CA LEU A 86 5.16 -7.57 -4.98
C LEU A 86 5.28 -7.31 -3.46
N ALA A 87 4.50 -6.37 -2.93
CA ALA A 87 4.37 -6.12 -1.50
C ALA A 87 3.41 -7.07 -0.77
N ALA A 88 2.96 -8.20 -1.36
CA ALA A 88 1.91 -9.06 -0.80
C ALA A 88 2.10 -9.42 0.68
N ASN A 89 3.33 -9.76 1.10
CA ASN A 89 3.57 -10.09 2.50
C ASN A 89 3.36 -8.90 3.43
N GLU A 90 3.81 -7.70 3.04
CA GLU A 90 3.62 -6.50 3.84
C GLU A 90 2.19 -5.98 3.77
N LEU A 91 1.51 -6.11 2.63
CA LEU A 91 0.08 -5.83 2.50
C LEU A 91 -0.75 -6.64 3.52
N THR A 92 -0.30 -7.84 3.90
CA THR A 92 -0.95 -8.67 4.93
C THR A 92 -0.58 -8.32 6.38
N ARG A 93 0.33 -7.37 6.58
CA ARG A 93 0.87 -6.98 7.89
C ARG A 93 0.58 -5.53 8.24
N ILE A 94 0.40 -4.67 7.25
CA ILE A 94 -0.02 -3.29 7.48
C ILE A 94 -1.43 -3.27 8.08
N PRO A 95 -1.80 -2.19 8.79
CA PRO A 95 -3.14 -2.08 9.37
C PRO A 95 -4.26 -2.18 8.34
N HIS A 96 -5.42 -2.67 8.77
CA HIS A 96 -6.57 -2.94 7.89
C HIS A 96 -6.96 -1.71 7.06
N ASP A 97 -7.12 -0.54 7.68
CA ASP A 97 -7.41 0.72 6.99
C ASP A 97 -6.44 0.99 5.83
N GLN A 98 -5.13 0.81 6.07
CA GLN A 98 -4.12 1.11 5.06
C GLN A 98 -4.14 0.09 3.91
N SER A 99 -4.33 -1.20 4.22
CA SER A 99 -4.55 -2.21 3.18
C SER A 99 -5.81 -1.95 2.37
N GLY A 100 -6.84 -1.40 3.01
CA GLY A 100 -8.10 -1.01 2.39
C GLY A 100 -7.92 0.11 1.38
N ASP A 101 -7.30 1.21 1.79
CA ASP A 101 -6.94 2.33 0.92
C ASP A 101 -6.10 1.86 -0.28
N VAL A 102 -5.05 1.05 -0.06
CA VAL A 102 -4.20 0.52 -1.14
C VAL A 102 -5.00 -0.29 -2.16
N ILE A 103 -5.87 -1.20 -1.70
CA ILE A 103 -6.67 -2.04 -2.60
C ILE A 103 -7.76 -1.20 -3.28
N LEU A 104 -8.35 -0.23 -2.60
CA LEU A 104 -9.29 0.70 -3.21
C LEU A 104 -8.65 1.53 -4.31
N THR A 105 -7.45 2.07 -4.08
CA THR A 105 -6.64 2.76 -5.10
C THR A 105 -6.40 1.86 -6.31
N LEU A 106 -6.06 0.58 -6.09
CA LEU A 106 -5.88 -0.40 -7.17
C LEU A 106 -7.16 -0.61 -7.98
N VAL A 107 -8.29 -0.82 -7.30
CA VAL A 107 -9.59 -1.13 -7.91
C VAL A 107 -10.12 0.04 -8.72
N ARG A 108 -9.96 1.27 -8.21
CA ARG A 108 -10.44 2.50 -8.86
C ARG A 108 -9.44 3.13 -9.82
N SER A 109 -8.23 2.59 -9.91
CA SER A 109 -7.22 3.01 -10.88
C SER A 109 -7.70 2.79 -12.33
N PRO A 110 -7.22 3.58 -13.31
CA PRO A 110 -7.52 3.34 -14.72
C PRO A 110 -7.26 1.90 -15.17
N ALA A 111 -7.95 1.50 -16.25
CA ALA A 111 -7.90 0.14 -16.78
C ALA A 111 -6.45 -0.37 -16.94
N GLY A 112 -6.19 -1.56 -16.38
CA GLY A 112 -4.90 -2.25 -16.45
C GLY A 112 -4.25 -2.54 -15.10
N ALA A 113 -4.56 -1.78 -14.04
CA ALA A 113 -3.96 -2.03 -12.72
C ALA A 113 -4.44 -3.34 -12.09
N ALA A 114 -5.75 -3.48 -11.91
CA ALA A 114 -6.35 -4.72 -11.41
C ALA A 114 -6.03 -5.92 -12.32
N GLU A 115 -5.95 -5.73 -13.64
CA GLU A 115 -5.56 -6.79 -14.57
C GLU A 115 -4.12 -7.26 -14.33
N ALA A 116 -3.18 -6.31 -14.22
CA ALA A 116 -1.78 -6.63 -13.94
C ALA A 116 -1.61 -7.33 -12.58
N PHE A 117 -2.30 -6.86 -11.55
CA PHE A 117 -2.36 -7.53 -10.24
C PHE A 117 -2.87 -8.98 -10.38
N ASN A 118 -4.01 -9.15 -11.04
CA ASN A 118 -4.68 -10.45 -11.20
C ASN A 118 -3.86 -11.45 -12.02
N GLU A 119 -3.06 -10.99 -12.99
CA GLU A 119 -2.15 -11.86 -13.72
C GLU A 119 -0.98 -12.32 -12.85
N VAL A 120 -0.38 -11.41 -12.09
CA VAL A 120 0.82 -11.72 -11.29
C VAL A 120 0.49 -12.58 -10.07
N ILE A 121 -0.64 -12.35 -9.38
CA ILE A 121 -0.99 -13.13 -8.19
C ILE A 121 -1.13 -14.63 -8.47
N LYS A 122 -1.43 -15.04 -9.71
CA LYS A 122 -1.53 -16.45 -10.11
C LYS A 122 -0.23 -17.23 -9.90
N SER A 123 0.93 -16.58 -9.98
CA SER A 123 2.23 -17.23 -9.79
C SER A 123 2.73 -17.24 -8.34
N PHE A 124 2.05 -16.55 -7.43
CA PHE A 124 2.45 -16.51 -6.01
C PHE A 124 2.12 -17.83 -5.31
N PRO A 125 2.83 -18.22 -4.24
CA PRO A 125 2.50 -19.39 -3.43
C PRO A 125 1.06 -19.36 -2.88
N GLY A 126 0.47 -20.54 -2.71
CA GLY A 126 -0.91 -20.73 -2.25
C GLY A 126 -1.28 -20.04 -0.96
N ASP A 127 -0.39 -20.15 0.03
CA ASP A 127 -0.54 -19.55 1.34
C ASP A 127 -0.54 -18.00 1.27
N VAL A 128 0.25 -17.42 0.35
CA VAL A 128 0.23 -15.97 0.10
C VAL A 128 -1.07 -15.58 -0.60
N ARG A 129 -1.49 -16.32 -1.63
CA ARG A 129 -2.77 -16.06 -2.32
C ARG A 129 -3.96 -16.14 -1.37
N ASN A 130 -3.97 -17.10 -0.44
CA ASN A 130 -5.05 -17.22 0.54
C ASN A 130 -5.08 -16.02 1.50
N ARG A 131 -3.92 -15.59 2.02
CA ARG A 131 -3.85 -14.39 2.88
C ARG A 131 -4.31 -13.12 2.17
N ILE A 132 -3.93 -12.94 0.90
CA ILE A 132 -4.39 -11.80 0.10
C ILE A 132 -5.90 -11.88 -0.16
N ARG A 133 -6.42 -13.09 -0.42
CA ARG A 133 -7.87 -13.28 -0.53
C ARG A 133 -8.58 -12.89 0.76
N ASP A 134 -8.09 -13.30 1.92
CA ASP A 134 -8.74 -12.99 3.20
C ASP A 134 -8.90 -11.47 3.40
N ILE A 135 -7.91 -10.68 2.97
CA ILE A 135 -7.97 -9.21 2.99
C ILE A 135 -9.01 -8.68 2.01
N VAL A 136 -9.02 -9.19 0.77
CA VAL A 136 -10.00 -8.77 -0.26
C VAL A 136 -11.42 -9.14 0.16
N ASP A 137 -11.65 -10.37 0.62
CA ASP A 137 -12.97 -10.85 1.04
C ASP A 137 -13.50 -10.04 2.23
N PHE A 138 -12.62 -9.65 3.16
CA PHE A 138 -12.94 -8.76 4.27
C PHE A 138 -13.39 -7.38 3.78
N HIS A 139 -12.59 -6.74 2.93
CA HIS A 139 -12.89 -5.40 2.41
C HIS A 139 -14.13 -5.36 1.50
N GLU A 140 -14.40 -6.43 0.74
CA GLU A 140 -15.64 -6.58 -0.04
C GLU A 140 -16.87 -6.79 0.83
N SER A 141 -16.73 -7.38 2.01
CA SER A 141 -17.85 -7.71 2.89
C SER A 141 -18.25 -6.55 3.80
N ASP A 142 -17.26 -5.87 4.40
CA ASP A 142 -17.51 -5.03 5.57
C ASP A 142 -16.89 -3.61 5.48
N GLU A 143 -16.01 -3.34 4.52
CA GLU A 143 -15.24 -2.08 4.49
C GLU A 143 -15.09 -1.46 3.08
N TRP A 144 -13.86 -1.32 2.60
CA TRP A 144 -13.47 -0.40 1.54
C TRP A 144 -13.99 -0.75 0.15
N LEU A 145 -14.36 -2.01 -0.09
CA LEU A 145 -14.87 -2.50 -1.36
C LEU A 145 -16.34 -2.95 -1.24
N VAL A 146 -17.09 -2.40 -0.29
CA VAL A 146 -18.49 -2.81 -0.05
C VAL A 146 -19.44 -2.40 -1.18
N GLU A 147 -19.09 -1.39 -1.96
CA GLU A 147 -19.90 -0.91 -3.08
C GLU A 147 -19.88 -1.93 -4.24
N ASP A 148 -21.03 -2.13 -4.88
CA ASP A 148 -21.18 -3.13 -5.95
C ASP A 148 -20.23 -2.91 -7.14
N GLU A 149 -19.80 -1.66 -7.36
CA GLU A 149 -18.85 -1.31 -8.42
C GLU A 149 -17.41 -1.69 -8.11
N ASP A 150 -17.05 -1.85 -6.83
CA ASP A 150 -15.70 -2.17 -6.39
C ASP A 150 -15.49 -3.69 -6.18
N LYS A 151 -16.58 -4.47 -6.10
CA LYS A 151 -16.58 -5.92 -5.85
C LYS A 151 -16.18 -6.78 -7.05
N GLY A 152 -15.45 -7.87 -6.78
CA GLY A 152 -15.11 -8.90 -7.74
C GLY A 152 -14.11 -8.47 -8.83
N ILE A 153 -13.53 -7.27 -8.68
CA ILE A 153 -12.49 -6.74 -9.56
C ILE A 153 -11.17 -7.46 -9.31
N ILE A 154 -10.83 -7.69 -8.03
CA ILE A 154 -9.66 -8.46 -7.63
C ILE A 154 -10.01 -9.95 -7.62
N LYS A 155 -9.30 -10.74 -8.42
CA LYS A 155 -9.61 -12.15 -8.73
C LYS A 155 -8.50 -13.06 -8.25
N VAL A 156 -8.48 -13.32 -6.94
CA VAL A 156 -7.47 -14.17 -6.31
C VAL A 156 -7.83 -15.67 -6.46
N PRO A 157 -7.10 -16.48 -7.25
CA PRO A 157 -7.47 -17.88 -7.52
C PRO A 157 -7.39 -18.78 -6.29
N ARG A 158 -8.44 -19.57 -6.03
CA ARG A 158 -8.46 -20.59 -4.97
C ARG A 158 -7.54 -21.75 -5.35
N GLU A 159 -6.91 -22.34 -4.32
CA GLU A 159 -6.27 -23.66 -4.44
C GLU A 159 -7.29 -24.78 -4.47
#